data_AF-A0A949GAH6-F1
#
_entry.id   AF-A0A949GAH6-F1
#
_cell.length_a   1.000
_cell.length_b   1.000
_cell.length_c   1.000
_cell.angle_alpha   90.00
_cell.angle_beta   90.00
_cell.angle_gamma   90.00
#
_symmetry.space_group_name_H-M   'P 1'
#
loop_
_entity.id
_entity.type
_entity.pdbx_description
1 polymer ?
#
loop_
_entity_poly.entity_id
_entity_poly.type
_entity_poly.pdbx_seq_one_letter_code
_entity_poly.pdbx_strand_id
1 'polypeptide(L)'
;MTEMLVPSINSYFAIYTVEGPEDAVSNGYGRRGMNWDLHATATDKTMAISHARMLALQPNVHEVQVKHVTENLLSGTVSVRDIKRCKRGGFGAPVRQFLEAVFLR
;
A
#
# COMPACT_ATOMS: atom_id res chain seq x y z
N MET A 1 -17.04 34.46 -14.11
CA MET A 1 -16.47 33.10 -14.12
C MET A 1 -16.23 32.73 -12.67
N THR A 2 -16.86 31.66 -12.20
CA THR A 2 -16.65 31.18 -10.83
C THR A 2 -15.33 30.43 -10.80
N GLU A 3 -14.31 31.02 -10.18
CA GLU A 3 -13.06 30.30 -9.87
C GLU A 3 -13.43 29.16 -8.92
N MET A 4 -13.51 27.93 -9.43
CA MET A 4 -13.44 26.76 -8.57
C MET A 4 -12.07 26.81 -7.90
N LEU A 5 -12.06 27.09 -6.61
CA LEU A 5 -10.90 26.93 -5.74
C LEU A 5 -10.56 25.44 -5.69
N VAL A 6 -9.84 24.95 -6.70
CA VAL A 6 -9.21 23.64 -6.64
C VAL A 6 -8.24 23.70 -5.46
N PRO A 7 -8.38 22.83 -4.44
CA PRO A 7 -7.44 22.84 -3.33
C PRO A 7 -6.04 22.66 -3.89
N SER A 8 -5.15 23.57 -3.54
CA SER A 8 -3.76 23.58 -4.01
C SER A 8 -2.96 22.36 -3.53
N ILE A 9 -3.53 21.59 -2.59
CA ILE A 9 -2.97 20.38 -2.03
C ILE A 9 -3.98 19.24 -2.21
N ASN A 10 -3.59 18.22 -2.97
CA ASN A 10 -4.28 16.93 -2.99
C ASN A 10 -3.64 16.00 -1.96
N SER A 11 -4.47 15.31 -1.18
CA SER A 11 -4.01 14.39 -0.14
C SER A 11 -4.87 13.13 -0.18
N TYR A 12 -4.24 11.97 -0.43
CA TYR A 12 -4.92 10.68 -0.53
C TYR A 12 -4.01 9.53 -0.10
N PHE A 13 -4.59 8.37 0.15
CA PHE A 13 -3.90 7.13 0.45
C PHE A 13 -3.91 6.23 -0.77
N ALA A 14 -2.74 5.77 -1.19
CA ALA A 14 -2.55 4.81 -2.27
C ALA A 14 -2.25 3.43 -1.67
N ILE A 15 -2.94 2.40 -2.17
CA ILE A 15 -2.76 1.01 -1.76
C ILE A 15 -2.05 0.28 -2.89
N TYR A 16 -0.87 -0.24 -2.60
CA TYR A 16 -0.05 -0.99 -3.53
C TYR A 16 -0.03 -2.46 -3.13
N THR A 17 -0.08 -3.35 -4.12
CA THR A 17 0.04 -4.80 -3.92
C THR A 17 1.26 -5.34 -4.67
N VAL A 18 1.79 -6.45 -4.18
CA VAL A 18 2.65 -7.34 -4.96
C VAL A 18 1.94 -8.67 -5.08
N GLU A 19 1.61 -9.01 -6.32
CA GLU A 19 0.93 -10.23 -6.72
C GLU A 19 1.88 -11.08 -7.55
N GLY A 20 1.78 -12.40 -7.45
CA GLY A 20 2.60 -13.31 -8.25
C GLY A 20 2.69 -14.72 -7.70
N PRO A 21 3.17 -15.69 -8.50
CA PRO A 21 3.45 -17.04 -8.03
C PRO A 21 4.50 -17.00 -6.90
N GLU A 22 4.35 -17.91 -5.93
CA GLU A 22 5.18 -17.95 -4.71
C GLU A 22 6.71 -17.97 -5.01
N ASP A 23 7.09 -18.49 -6.18
CA ASP A 23 8.48 -18.59 -6.66
C ASP A 23 9.13 -17.25 -7.05
N ALA A 24 8.34 -16.19 -7.32
CA ALA A 24 8.90 -14.87 -7.63
C ALA A 24 9.43 -14.12 -6.39
N VAL A 25 9.08 -14.59 -5.18
CA VAL A 25 9.39 -13.91 -3.91
C VAL A 25 10.53 -14.60 -3.15
N SER A 26 10.97 -15.78 -3.59
CA SER A 26 11.94 -16.64 -2.87
C SER A 26 13.41 -16.30 -3.11
N ASN A 27 13.78 -15.58 -4.18
CA ASN A 27 15.16 -15.19 -4.41
C ASN A 27 15.48 -13.85 -3.73
N GLY A 28 15.81 -13.96 -2.44
CA GLY A 28 16.16 -12.86 -1.56
C GLY A 28 17.35 -12.04 -2.02
N TYR A 29 17.09 -10.95 -2.75
CA TYR A 29 17.96 -9.78 -2.82
C TYR A 29 17.07 -8.53 -2.97
N GLY A 30 17.54 -7.39 -2.43
CA GLY A 30 16.79 -6.13 -2.30
C GLY A 30 15.97 -5.75 -3.54
N ARG A 31 14.69 -5.43 -3.31
CA ARG A 31 13.65 -5.17 -4.32
C ARG A 31 13.92 -3.91 -5.18
N ARG A 32 14.89 -3.96 -6.08
CA ARG A 32 14.88 -3.16 -7.32
C ARG A 32 14.27 -4.07 -8.39
N GLY A 33 13.02 -3.82 -8.78
CA GLY A 33 12.34 -4.57 -9.85
C GLY A 33 11.16 -5.46 -9.44
N MET A 34 10.64 -5.34 -8.22
CA MET A 34 9.29 -5.87 -7.96
C MET A 34 8.25 -4.89 -8.47
N ASN A 35 7.38 -5.36 -9.36
CA ASN A 35 6.26 -4.59 -9.89
C ASN A 35 5.25 -4.39 -8.76
N TRP A 36 5.21 -3.15 -8.25
CA TRP A 36 4.21 -2.70 -7.31
C TRP A 36 3.04 -2.17 -8.11
N ASP A 37 1.92 -2.87 -8.06
CA ASP A 37 0.72 -2.45 -8.74
C ASP A 37 -0.10 -1.56 -7.82
N LEU A 38 -0.52 -0.39 -8.33
CA LEU A 38 -1.47 0.45 -7.63
C LEU A 38 -2.85 -0.24 -7.70
N HIS A 39 -3.32 -0.73 -6.57
CA HIS A 39 -4.58 -1.44 -6.49
C HIS A 39 -5.77 -0.49 -6.34
N ALA A 40 -5.66 0.48 -5.43
CA ALA A 40 -6.73 1.43 -5.14
C ALA A 40 -6.23 2.71 -4.48
N THR A 41 -7.07 3.74 -4.48
CA THR A 41 -6.86 4.99 -3.73
C THR A 41 -8.05 5.26 -2.81
N ALA A 42 -7.79 5.87 -1.66
CA ALA A 42 -8.81 6.28 -0.69
C ALA A 42 -8.48 7.65 -0.11
N THR A 43 -9.50 8.42 0.28
CA THR A 43 -9.33 9.72 0.93
C THR A 43 -9.21 9.62 2.44
N ASP A 44 -9.69 8.52 3.04
CA ASP A 44 -9.62 8.25 4.47
C ASP A 44 -8.58 7.17 4.81
N LYS A 45 -7.82 7.41 5.89
CA LYS A 45 -6.76 6.50 6.36
C LYS A 45 -7.31 5.15 6.81
N THR A 46 -8.42 5.16 7.55
CA THR A 46 -9.03 3.96 8.13
C THR A 46 -9.62 3.08 7.03
N MET A 47 -10.27 3.70 6.04
CA MET A 47 -10.76 3.00 4.85
C MET A 47 -9.60 2.36 4.08
N ALA A 48 -8.52 3.11 3.85
CA ALA A 48 -7.33 2.59 3.15
C ALA A 48 -6.71 1.39 3.88
N ILE A 49 -6.56 1.49 5.21
CA ILE A 49 -6.02 0.41 6.04
C ILE A 49 -6.95 -0.79 6.05
N SER A 50 -8.27 -0.60 6.22
CA SER A 50 -9.25 -1.68 6.21
C SER A 50 -9.24 -2.44 4.88
N HIS A 51 -9.21 -1.70 3.76
CA HIS A 51 -9.13 -2.30 2.44
C HIS A 51 -7.81 -3.07 2.23
N ALA A 52 -6.68 -2.48 2.62
CA ALA A 52 -5.38 -3.14 2.56
C ALA A 52 -5.32 -4.43 3.42
N ARG A 53 -6.00 -4.45 4.57
CA ARG A 53 -6.13 -5.64 5.42
C ARG A 53 -6.92 -6.74 4.72
N MET A 54 -8.02 -6.41 4.03
CA MET A 54 -8.77 -7.40 3.25
C MET A 54 -7.96 -7.95 2.09
N LEU A 55 -7.24 -7.10 1.35
CA LEU A 55 -6.35 -7.54 0.26
C LEU A 55 -5.23 -8.45 0.76
N ALA A 56 -4.65 -8.14 1.91
CA ALA A 56 -3.59 -8.96 2.50
C ALA A 56 -4.06 -10.41 2.76
N LEU A 57 -5.35 -10.65 3.00
CA LEU A 57 -5.88 -12.00 3.21
C LEU A 57 -6.05 -12.80 1.92
N GLN A 58 -5.94 -12.17 0.75
CA GLN A 58 -6.09 -12.86 -0.52
C GLN A 58 -4.91 -13.82 -0.76
N PRO A 59 -5.17 -15.04 -1.25
CA PRO A 59 -4.15 -16.09 -1.34
C PRO A 59 -2.98 -15.73 -2.28
N ASN A 60 -3.22 -14.89 -3.28
CA ASN A 60 -2.22 -14.48 -4.29
C ASN A 60 -1.50 -13.18 -3.95
N VAL A 61 -1.87 -12.53 -2.84
CA VAL A 61 -1.29 -11.27 -2.40
C VAL A 61 -0.18 -11.55 -1.38
N HIS A 62 1.04 -11.21 -1.75
CA HIS A 62 2.23 -11.42 -0.91
C HIS A 62 2.54 -10.23 -0.02
N GLU A 63 2.30 -9.04 -0.55
CA GLU A 63 2.59 -7.81 0.17
C GLU A 63 1.59 -6.73 -0.21
N VAL A 64 1.15 -5.98 0.80
CA VAL A 64 0.32 -4.80 0.64
C VAL A 64 0.98 -3.62 1.36
N GLN A 65 1.02 -2.47 0.70
CA GLN A 65 1.50 -1.22 1.27
C GLN A 65 0.45 -0.13 1.14
N VAL A 66 0.22 0.61 2.21
CA VAL A 66 -0.56 1.84 2.20
C VAL A 66 0.42 2.99 2.33
N LYS A 67 0.37 3.92 1.38
CA LYS A 67 1.16 5.14 1.37
C LYS A 67 0.25 6.35 1.38
N HIS A 68 0.60 7.36 2.15
CA HIS A 68 -0.04 8.67 2.09
C HIS A 68 0.71 9.52 1.06
N VAL A 69 -0.02 10.00 0.07
CA VAL A 69 0.49 10.87 -0.99
C VAL A 69 -0.08 12.26 -0.78
N THR A 70 0.81 13.24 -0.79
CA THR A 70 0.45 14.66 -0.74
C THR A 70 1.10 15.35 -1.94
N GLU A 71 0.27 15.92 -2.80
CA GLU A 71 0.69 16.61 -4.01
C GLU A 71 0.39 18.08 -3.83
N ASN A 72 1.43 18.92 -3.90
CA ASN A 72 1.27 20.36 -3.96
C ASN A 72 1.25 20.79 -5.42
N LEU A 73 0.08 21.18 -5.91
CA LEU A 73 -0.14 21.56 -7.30
C LEU A 73 0.51 22.89 -7.66
N LEU A 74 0.80 23.75 -6.68
CA LEU A 74 1.45 25.05 -6.90
C LEU A 74 2.97 24.92 -7.07
N SER A 75 3.61 24.05 -6.28
CA SER A 75 5.05 23.81 -6.35
C SER A 75 5.43 22.62 -7.23
N GLY A 76 4.46 21.80 -7.65
CA GLY A 76 4.69 20.54 -8.37
C GLY A 76 5.36 19.46 -7.50
N THR A 77 5.44 19.64 -6.19
CA THR A 77 6.13 18.72 -5.29
C THR A 77 5.19 17.60 -4.83
N VAL A 78 5.68 16.36 -4.88
CA VAL A 78 4.96 15.18 -4.38
C VAL A 78 5.71 14.62 -3.18
N SER A 79 4.99 14.43 -2.08
CA SER A 79 5.49 13.78 -0.86
C SER A 79 4.76 12.45 -0.66
N VAL A 80 5.53 11.39 -0.42
CA VAL A 80 5.00 10.04 -0.20
C VAL A 80 5.51 9.53 1.14
N ARG A 81 4.58 9.12 2.01
CA ARG A 81 4.90 8.59 3.35
C ARG A 81 4.32 7.18 3.50
N ASP A 82 5.11 6.25 4.01
CA ASP A 82 4.61 4.91 4.34
C ASP A 82 3.70 4.97 5.58
N ILE A 83 2.53 4.34 5.47
CA ILE A 83 1.52 4.32 6.54
C ILE A 83 1.39 2.94 7.13
N LYS A 84 1.26 1.91 6.28
CA LYS A 84 1.09 0.53 6.71
C LYS A 84 1.72 -0.39 5.69
N ARG A 85 2.32 -1.48 6.18
CA ARG A 85 2.86 -2.55 5.36
C ARG A 85 2.44 -3.89 5.95
N CYS A 86 1.84 -4.73 5.13
CA CYS A 86 1.46 -6.10 5.47
C CYS A 86 2.23 -7.02 4.52
N LYS A 87 3.15 -7.84 5.03
CA LYS A 87 3.94 -8.77 4.23
C LYS A 87 3.69 -10.18 4.72
N ARG A 88 3.25 -11.07 3.82
CA ARG A 88 3.13 -12.48 4.10
C ARG A 88 4.55 -13.03 4.25
N GLY A 89 4.87 -13.58 5.42
CA GLY A 89 6.18 -14.17 5.68
C GLY A 89 6.41 -15.35 4.73
N GLY A 90 7.65 -15.56 4.29
CA GLY A 90 8.02 -16.73 3.47
C GLY A 90 7.73 -18.05 4.20
N PHE A 91 7.71 -19.15 3.42
CA PHE A 91 7.42 -20.52 3.88
C PHE A 91 7.88 -20.78 5.32
N GLY A 92 6.94 -21.05 6.22
CA GLY A 92 7.19 -21.41 7.62
C GLY A 92 6.97 -20.29 8.66
N ALA A 93 6.75 -19.04 8.26
CA ALA A 93 6.27 -18.03 9.21
C ALA A 93 4.79 -18.28 9.54
N PRO A 94 4.40 -18.39 10.82
CA PRO A 94 3.03 -18.70 11.16
C PRO A 94 2.12 -17.58 10.64
N VAL A 95 1.04 -17.97 9.94
CA VAL A 95 -0.06 -17.10 9.51
C VAL A 95 -0.50 -16.14 10.62
N ARG A 96 -0.32 -16.53 11.89
CA ARG A 96 -0.48 -15.72 13.09
C ARG A 96 0.30 -14.38 13.10
N GLN A 97 1.57 -14.33 12.70
CA GLN A 97 2.34 -13.06 12.66
C GLN A 97 1.85 -12.12 11.55
N PHE A 98 1.40 -12.69 10.44
CA PHE A 98 0.78 -11.94 9.36
C PHE A 98 -0.59 -11.38 9.78
N LEU A 99 -1.41 -12.20 10.44
CA LEU A 99 -2.68 -11.79 11.02
C LEU A 99 -2.49 -10.74 12.13
N GLU A 100 -1.45 -10.85 12.97
CA GLU A 100 -1.12 -9.82 13.96
C GLU A 100 -0.72 -8.49 13.29
N ALA A 101 0.09 -8.53 12.23
CA ALA A 101 0.44 -7.33 11.47
C ALA A 101 -0.78 -6.71 10.76
N VAL A 102 -1.70 -7.55 10.28
CA VAL A 102 -2.95 -7.14 9.64
C VAL A 102 -3.92 -6.54 10.67
N PHE A 103 -4.14 -7.16 11.84
CA PHE A 103 -5.23 -6.77 12.75
C PHE A 103 -4.81 -5.97 13.99
N LEU A 104 -3.57 -6.09 14.49
CA LEU A 104 -3.17 -5.63 15.84
C LEU A 104 -2.22 -4.41 15.86
N ARG A 105 -1.99 -3.76 14.71
CA ARG A 105 -1.26 -2.48 14.62
C ARG A 105 -1.92 -1.50 13.65
#